data_AF-A0A1C2E2V3-F1
#
_entry.id   AF-A0A1C2E2V3-F1
#
_cell.length_a   1.000
_cell.length_b   1.000
_cell.length_c   1.000
_cell.angle_alpha   90.00
_cell.angle_beta   90.00
_cell.angle_gamma   90.00
#
_symmetry.space_group_name_H-M   'P 1'
#
loop_
_entity.id
_entity.type
_entity.pdbx_description
1 polymer ?
#
loop_
_entity_poly.entity_id
_entity_poly.type
_entity_poly.pdbx_seq_one_letter_code
_entity_poly.pdbx_strand_id
1 'polypeptide(L)'
;MDSNISWREQLRIIVFQSDTKPGRRFDKILLVLILCSLLVAIIDSIEAVHRNYAAPLAWVEWTFTFIFAVEYLVRLYCSPKPLKYAFSFYGLIDLLAIVPGILAIYYSDAQYLLIVRVVRMLRIFRVLKLSPYLKQANYLLAALRGSKQKIIVFLATVSTLVTVFGTLMYVVEGPEHGFTSIPKGIYWAIVTLTTVGFGDIVPRTPIGQILSSLVMITGYSIIAVPTGIFTAELANAMRGDQLQHDCPVCAKNAHEPNAAFCSRCGNALFPKLGAIAGPANAEPDIST
;
A
#
# COMPACT_ATOMS: atom_id res chain seq x y z
N MET A 1 -29.21 -17.79 23.14
CA MET A 1 -28.03 -17.54 24.00
C MET A 1 -27.30 -18.86 24.16
N ASP A 2 -25.97 -18.77 24.21
CA ASP A 2 -25.00 -19.80 24.62
C ASP A 2 -24.64 -20.91 23.63
N SER A 3 -23.92 -20.55 22.56
CA SER A 3 -22.91 -21.47 22.01
C SER A 3 -21.61 -21.24 22.78
N ASN A 4 -21.08 -22.30 23.37
CA ASN A 4 -19.84 -22.31 24.14
C ASN A 4 -18.65 -22.14 23.18
N ILE A 5 -18.47 -20.92 22.65
CA ILE A 5 -17.38 -20.57 21.76
C ILE A 5 -16.09 -20.76 22.56
N SER A 6 -15.24 -21.72 22.15
CA SER A 6 -13.98 -21.96 22.85
C SER A 6 -13.15 -20.67 22.90
N TRP A 7 -12.38 -20.46 23.99
CA TRP A 7 -11.54 -19.25 24.15
C TRP A 7 -10.65 -18.98 22.94
N ARG A 8 -10.22 -20.03 22.23
CA ARG A 8 -9.44 -19.91 20.99
C ARG A 8 -10.23 -19.28 19.85
N GLU A 9 -11.50 -19.64 19.71
CA GLU A 9 -12.39 -19.15 18.66
C GLU A 9 -12.83 -17.70 18.96
N GLN A 10 -13.03 -17.33 20.23
CA GLN A 10 -13.26 -15.94 20.64
C GLN A 10 -12.03 -15.06 20.35
N LEU A 11 -10.82 -15.51 20.71
CA LEU A 11 -9.58 -14.80 20.39
C LEU A 11 -9.38 -14.66 18.89
N ARG A 12 -9.70 -15.70 18.11
CA ARG A 12 -9.65 -15.65 16.65
C ARG A 12 -10.57 -14.57 16.08
N ILE A 13 -11.80 -14.46 16.60
CA ILE A 13 -12.74 -13.40 16.19
C ILE A 13 -12.17 -12.02 16.52
N ILE A 14 -11.61 -11.83 17.72
CA ILE A 14 -11.04 -10.53 18.13
C ILE A 14 -9.80 -10.15 17.29
N VAL A 15 -8.93 -11.12 17.01
CA VAL A 15 -7.63 -10.87 16.36
C VAL A 15 -7.73 -10.79 14.83
N PHE A 16 -8.66 -11.52 14.21
CA PHE A 16 -8.79 -11.58 12.74
C PHE A 16 -10.04 -10.91 12.18
N GLN A 17 -11.09 -10.65 12.98
CA GLN A 17 -12.33 -10.02 12.51
C GLN A 17 -12.49 -8.59 13.04
N SER A 18 -12.15 -7.62 12.18
CA SER A 18 -12.27 -6.19 12.45
C SER A 18 -13.72 -5.66 12.49
N ASP A 19 -14.73 -6.46 12.14
CA ASP A 19 -16.14 -6.01 12.14
C ASP A 19 -16.72 -5.91 13.55
N THR A 20 -16.17 -6.69 14.48
CA THR A 20 -16.64 -6.74 15.87
C THR A 20 -16.15 -5.51 16.66
N LYS A 21 -16.95 -5.05 17.63
CA LYS A 21 -16.54 -3.98 18.58
C LYS A 21 -15.21 -4.27 19.28
N PRO A 22 -14.96 -5.49 19.82
CA PRO A 22 -13.67 -5.81 20.43
C PRO A 22 -12.51 -5.86 19.42
N GLY A 23 -12.73 -6.41 18.21
CA GLY A 23 -11.71 -6.41 17.15
C GLY A 23 -11.28 -4.99 16.75
N ARG A 24 -12.23 -4.06 16.57
CA ARG A 24 -11.90 -2.64 16.29
C ARG A 24 -11.10 -1.96 17.40
N ARG A 25 -11.37 -2.28 18.67
CA ARG A 25 -10.60 -1.73 19.80
C ARG A 25 -9.19 -2.27 19.79
N PHE A 26 -9.03 -3.58 19.61
CA PHE A 26 -7.72 -4.23 19.49
C PHE A 26 -6.91 -3.60 18.34
N ASP A 27 -7.51 -3.48 17.16
CA ASP A 27 -6.91 -2.87 15.98
C ASP A 27 -6.46 -1.42 16.24
N LYS A 28 -7.31 -0.59 16.85
CA LYS A 28 -6.96 0.80 17.20
C LYS A 28 -5.82 0.89 18.22
N ILE A 29 -5.86 0.07 19.27
CA ILE A 29 -4.79 0.04 20.29
C ILE A 29 -3.47 -0.35 19.64
N LEU A 30 -3.48 -1.38 18.79
CA LEU A 30 -2.28 -1.84 18.10
C LEU A 30 -1.73 -0.78 17.13
N LEU A 31 -2.60 -0.06 16.42
CA LEU A 31 -2.19 1.08 15.59
C LEU A 31 -1.49 2.16 16.42
N VAL A 32 -2.07 2.57 17.56
CA VAL A 32 -1.47 3.56 18.46
C VAL A 32 -0.12 3.07 18.98
N LEU A 33 -0.01 1.79 19.38
CA LEU A 33 1.26 1.20 19.83
C LEU A 33 2.33 1.22 18.73
N ILE A 34 1.98 0.93 17.48
CA ILE A 34 2.94 1.02 16.36
C ILE A 34 3.40 2.47 16.19
N LEU A 35 2.47 3.43 16.13
CA LEU A 35 2.81 4.85 15.97
C LEU A 35 3.70 5.34 17.13
N CYS A 36 3.38 5.02 18.38
CA CYS A 36 4.22 5.34 19.53
C CYS A 36 5.61 4.69 19.42
N SER A 37 5.69 3.42 18.98
CA SER A 37 6.99 2.75 18.79
C SER A 37 7.84 3.41 17.70
N LEU A 38 7.22 3.93 16.64
CA LEU A 38 7.91 4.67 15.58
C LEU A 38 8.40 6.03 16.08
N LEU A 39 7.58 6.74 16.87
CA LEU A 39 8.00 7.99 17.49
C LEU A 39 9.20 7.80 18.40
N VAL A 40 9.22 6.73 19.21
CA VAL A 40 10.38 6.40 20.04
C VAL A 40 11.62 6.13 19.18
N ALA A 41 11.49 5.39 18.07
CA ALA A 41 12.61 5.15 17.16
C ALA A 41 13.13 6.44 16.50
N ILE A 42 12.23 7.36 16.12
CA ILE A 42 12.60 8.68 15.57
C ILE A 42 13.33 9.50 16.65
N ILE A 43 12.84 9.52 17.89
CA ILE A 43 13.49 10.22 19.00
C ILE A 43 14.87 9.63 19.30
N ASP A 44 15.01 8.31 19.32
CA ASP A 44 16.29 7.62 19.54
C ASP A 44 17.31 7.88 18.42
N SER A 45 16.84 8.19 17.20
CA SER A 45 17.72 8.55 16.08
C SER A 45 18.45 9.89 16.26
N ILE A 46 17.96 10.74 17.18
CA ILE A 46 18.58 12.03 17.49
C ILE A 46 19.76 11.80 18.43
N GLU A 47 20.99 12.04 17.94
CA GLU A 47 22.22 11.75 18.68
C GLU A 47 22.28 12.42 20.06
N ALA A 48 21.81 13.67 20.18
CA ALA A 48 21.77 14.40 21.44
C ALA A 48 20.86 13.74 22.50
N VAL A 49 19.77 13.11 22.05
CA VAL A 49 18.85 12.39 22.93
C VAL A 49 19.43 11.01 23.27
N HIS A 50 19.94 10.30 22.27
CA HIS A 50 20.55 8.97 22.45
C HIS A 50 21.66 9.00 23.50
N ARG A 51 22.56 9.99 23.45
CA ARG A 51 23.68 10.09 24.42
C ARG A 51 23.22 10.19 25.89
N ASN A 52 22.06 10.80 26.14
CA ASN A 52 21.56 11.04 27.50
C ASN A 52 20.49 10.03 27.94
N TYR A 53 19.73 9.46 27.00
CA TYR A 53 18.54 8.64 27.26
C TYR A 53 18.56 7.27 26.58
N ALA A 54 19.72 6.79 26.07
CA ALA A 54 19.83 5.48 25.42
C ALA A 54 19.27 4.33 26.27
N ALA A 55 19.59 4.29 27.57
CA ALA A 55 19.13 3.22 28.47
C ALA A 55 17.60 3.21 28.66
N PRO A 56 16.93 4.31 29.06
CA PRO A 56 15.47 4.32 29.20
C PRO A 56 14.76 4.13 27.86
N LEU A 57 15.26 4.69 26.76
CA LEU A 57 14.69 4.46 25.43
C LEU A 57 14.77 2.99 25.03
N ALA A 58 15.91 2.33 25.27
CA ALA A 58 16.05 0.90 25.01
C ALA A 58 15.03 0.05 25.79
N TRP A 59 14.76 0.36 27.07
CA TRP A 59 13.73 -0.33 27.85
C TRP A 59 12.32 -0.18 27.27
N VAL A 60 11.98 1.03 26.81
CA VAL A 60 10.70 1.31 26.14
C VAL A 60 10.62 0.53 24.83
N GLU A 61 11.67 0.52 24.03
CA GLU A 61 11.73 -0.26 22.79
C GLU A 61 11.60 -1.76 23.02
N TRP A 62 12.25 -2.28 24.07
CA TRP A 62 12.13 -3.68 24.49
C TRP A 62 10.68 -4.02 24.87
N THR A 63 10.00 -3.11 25.56
CA THR A 63 8.59 -3.25 25.91
C THR A 63 7.70 -3.33 24.66
N PHE A 64 7.90 -2.44 23.68
CA PHE A 64 7.16 -2.52 22.41
C PHE A 64 7.47 -3.81 21.64
N THR A 65 8.74 -4.22 21.61
CA THR A 65 9.17 -5.47 20.96
C THR A 65 8.48 -6.68 21.60
N PHE A 66 8.43 -6.72 22.93
CA PHE A 66 7.76 -7.78 23.68
C PHE A 66 6.25 -7.79 23.39
N ILE A 67 5.58 -6.64 23.40
CA ILE A 67 4.15 -6.55 23.09
C ILE A 67 3.86 -7.07 21.67
N PHE A 68 4.67 -6.69 20.67
CA PHE A 68 4.52 -7.19 19.31
C PHE A 68 4.86 -8.68 19.18
N ALA A 69 5.82 -9.19 19.96
CA ALA A 69 6.11 -10.62 20.00
C ALA A 69 4.94 -11.42 20.56
N VAL A 70 4.33 -10.97 21.65
CA VAL A 70 3.13 -11.59 22.22
C VAL A 70 1.99 -11.56 21.21
N GLU A 71 1.76 -10.43 20.54
CA GLU A 71 0.72 -10.33 19.52
C GLU A 71 0.95 -11.30 18.35
N TYR A 72 2.17 -11.43 17.86
CA TYR A 72 2.51 -12.39 16.81
C TYR A 72 2.27 -13.84 17.25
N LEU A 73 2.67 -14.18 18.49
CA LEU A 73 2.43 -15.51 19.05
C LEU A 73 0.94 -15.81 19.22
N VAL A 74 0.15 -14.84 19.67
CA VAL A 74 -1.32 -14.97 19.77
C VAL A 74 -1.92 -15.18 18.37
N ARG A 75 -1.50 -14.42 17.36
CA ARG A 75 -1.92 -14.58 15.96
C ARG A 75 -1.56 -15.96 15.41
N LEU A 76 -0.36 -16.46 15.72
CA LEU A 76 0.10 -17.78 15.30
C LEU A 76 -0.70 -18.89 15.97
N TYR A 77 -0.98 -18.79 17.27
CA TYR A 77 -1.73 -19.76 18.05
C TYR A 77 -3.21 -19.84 17.66
N CYS A 78 -3.84 -18.70 17.37
CA CYS A 78 -5.24 -18.63 16.94
C CYS A 78 -5.43 -19.00 15.46
N SER A 79 -4.35 -19.07 14.67
CA SER A 79 -4.43 -19.42 13.26
C SER A 79 -4.60 -20.93 13.07
N PRO A 80 -5.57 -21.38 12.24
CA PRO A 80 -5.80 -22.80 12.00
C PRO A 80 -4.62 -23.51 11.30
N LYS A 81 -3.73 -22.76 10.64
CA LYS A 81 -2.52 -23.28 9.98
C LYS A 81 -1.33 -22.36 10.31
N PRO A 82 -0.65 -22.56 11.46
CA PRO A 82 0.35 -21.62 11.96
C PRO A 82 1.52 -21.43 10.98
N LEU A 83 2.05 -22.52 10.43
CA LEU A 83 3.14 -22.44 9.44
C LEU A 83 2.74 -21.65 8.19
N LYS A 84 1.52 -21.86 7.67
CA LYS A 84 1.03 -21.11 6.51
C LYS A 84 0.86 -19.62 6.84
N TYR A 85 0.50 -19.30 8.08
CA TYR A 85 0.42 -17.91 8.52
C TYR A 85 1.80 -17.27 8.68
N ALA A 86 2.77 -17.96 9.29
CA ALA A 86 4.13 -17.47 9.47
C ALA A 86 4.80 -17.11 8.12
N PHE A 87 4.57 -17.92 7.07
CA PHE A 87 5.06 -17.65 5.71
C PHE A 87 4.10 -16.81 4.84
N SER A 88 3.02 -16.26 5.42
CA SER A 88 2.16 -15.31 4.71
C SER A 88 2.78 -13.91 4.71
N PHE A 89 2.36 -13.05 3.78
CA PHE A 89 2.83 -11.65 3.71
C PHE A 89 2.68 -10.91 5.05
N TYR A 90 1.54 -11.09 5.74
CA TYR A 90 1.29 -10.44 7.03
C TYR A 90 2.10 -11.07 8.17
N GLY A 91 2.25 -12.40 8.18
CA GLY A 91 3.09 -13.08 9.17
C GLY A 91 4.57 -12.72 9.03
N LEU A 92 5.05 -12.50 7.79
CA LEU A 92 6.40 -12.04 7.54
C LEU A 92 6.63 -10.60 8.01
N ILE A 93 5.66 -9.71 7.82
CA ILE A 93 5.70 -8.34 8.35
C ILE A 93 5.75 -8.34 9.89
N ASP A 94 4.91 -9.14 10.54
CA ASP A 94 4.92 -9.26 12.00
C ASP A 94 6.25 -9.84 12.51
N LEU A 95 6.79 -10.85 11.82
CA LEU A 95 8.10 -11.41 12.14
C LEU A 95 9.22 -10.36 11.98
N LEU A 96 9.23 -9.62 10.88
CA LEU A 96 10.22 -8.58 10.60
C LEU A 96 10.19 -7.44 11.63
N ALA A 97 9.05 -7.18 12.26
CA ALA A 97 8.92 -6.20 13.34
C ALA A 97 9.62 -6.62 14.65
N ILE A 98 9.77 -7.93 14.88
CA ILE A 98 10.31 -8.53 16.11
C ILE A 98 11.78 -8.95 15.95
N VAL A 99 12.13 -9.49 14.77
CA VAL A 99 13.46 -10.03 14.45
C VAL A 99 14.60 -9.08 14.82
N PRO A 100 14.56 -7.78 14.50
CA PRO A 100 15.64 -6.86 14.87
C PRO A 100 15.89 -6.77 16.38
N GLY A 101 14.85 -6.93 17.20
CA GLY A 101 14.98 -6.99 18.65
C GLY A 101 15.71 -8.27 19.09
N ILE A 102 15.26 -9.43 18.59
CA ILE A 102 15.86 -10.73 18.93
C ILE A 102 17.34 -10.79 18.51
N LEU A 103 17.66 -10.34 17.29
CA LEU A 103 19.03 -10.30 16.79
C LEU A 103 19.94 -9.40 17.64
N ALA A 104 19.41 -8.32 18.22
CA ALA A 104 20.18 -7.43 19.08
C ALA A 104 20.60 -8.08 20.41
N ILE A 105 19.84 -9.05 20.94
CA ILE A 105 20.26 -9.85 22.11
C ILE A 105 21.40 -10.79 21.71
N TYR A 106 21.23 -11.50 20.59
CA TYR A 106 22.14 -12.56 20.19
C TYR A 106 23.52 -12.03 19.75
N TYR A 107 23.55 -10.91 19.03
CA TYR A 107 24.77 -10.33 18.46
C TYR A 107 25.33 -9.15 19.28
N SER A 108 25.18 -9.17 20.61
CA SER A 108 25.61 -8.04 21.48
C SER A 108 27.13 -7.88 21.65
N ASP A 109 27.94 -8.74 21.04
CA ASP A 109 29.40 -8.73 21.17
C ASP A 109 30.09 -7.58 20.40
N ALA A 110 31.23 -7.11 20.91
CA ALA A 110 31.91 -5.89 20.48
C ALA A 110 32.38 -5.92 19.01
N GLN A 111 32.58 -7.12 18.44
CA GLN A 111 32.97 -7.29 17.05
C GLN A 111 31.84 -6.97 16.05
N TYR A 112 30.58 -6.90 16.53
CA TYR A 112 29.39 -6.72 15.69
C TYR A 112 28.72 -5.35 15.82
N LEU A 113 29.38 -4.34 16.40
CA LEU A 113 28.77 -3.02 16.68
C LEU A 113 28.13 -2.34 15.45
N LEU A 114 28.74 -2.46 14.26
CA LEU A 114 28.16 -1.94 13.02
C LEU A 114 26.89 -2.69 12.61
N ILE A 115 26.89 -4.02 12.74
CA ILE A 115 25.74 -4.88 12.43
C ILE A 115 24.61 -4.60 13.43
N VAL A 116 24.91 -4.47 14.72
CA VAL A 116 23.95 -4.10 15.75
C VAL A 116 23.32 -2.73 15.44
N ARG A 117 24.09 -1.74 14.99
CA ARG A 117 23.59 -0.42 14.59
C ARG A 117 22.62 -0.51 13.41
N VAL A 118 22.98 -1.25 12.36
CA VAL A 118 22.10 -1.46 11.20
C VAL A 118 20.82 -2.18 11.61
N VAL A 119 20.93 -3.25 12.41
CA VAL A 119 19.78 -4.01 12.92
C VAL A 119 18.84 -3.13 13.74
N ARG A 120 19.34 -2.20 14.57
CA ARG A 120 18.49 -1.24 15.28
C ARG A 120 17.69 -0.35 14.33
N MET A 121 18.29 0.09 13.22
CA MET A 121 17.59 0.88 12.19
C MET A 121 16.51 0.08 11.46
N LEU A 122 16.68 -1.24 11.30
CA LEU A 122 15.65 -2.12 10.69
C LEU A 122 14.32 -2.11 11.47
N ARG A 123 14.29 -1.63 12.72
CA ARG A 123 13.04 -1.46 13.47
C ARG A 123 12.09 -0.47 12.81
N ILE A 124 12.57 0.42 11.93
CA ILE A 124 11.69 1.27 11.10
C ILE A 124 10.71 0.44 10.26
N PHE A 125 11.07 -0.79 9.89
CA PHE A 125 10.18 -1.70 9.16
C PHE A 125 8.93 -2.11 9.94
N ARG A 126 8.86 -1.84 11.26
CA ARG A 126 7.59 -1.92 12.03
C ARG A 126 6.48 -1.08 11.41
N VAL A 127 6.83 -0.02 10.67
CA VAL A 127 5.85 0.78 9.89
C VAL A 127 5.05 -0.08 8.91
N LEU A 128 5.62 -1.19 8.42
CA LEU A 128 4.92 -2.11 7.52
C LEU A 128 3.73 -2.80 8.21
N LYS A 129 3.70 -2.88 9.56
CA LYS A 129 2.52 -3.35 10.31
C LYS A 129 1.29 -2.45 10.15
N LEU A 130 1.42 -1.24 9.57
CA LEU A 130 0.26 -0.42 9.17
C LEU A 130 -0.44 -0.96 7.92
N SER A 131 0.20 -1.83 7.13
CA SER A 131 -0.34 -2.33 5.85
C SER A 131 -1.74 -2.98 5.95
N PRO A 132 -2.07 -3.81 6.97
CA PRO A 132 -3.42 -4.35 7.14
C PRO A 132 -4.49 -3.27 7.38
N TYR A 133 -4.14 -2.15 8.01
CA TYR A 133 -5.04 -1.02 8.25
C TYR A 133 -5.31 -0.22 6.99
N LEU A 134 -4.29 -0.12 6.12
CA LEU A 134 -4.44 0.44 4.77
C LEU A 134 -5.31 -0.46 3.87
N LYS A 135 -5.67 -1.67 4.30
CA LYS A 135 -6.58 -2.55 3.56
C LYS A 135 -8.04 -2.09 3.63
N GLN A 136 -8.44 -1.29 4.63
CA GLN A 136 -9.72 -0.56 4.53
C GLN A 136 -9.70 0.49 3.41
N ALA A 137 -8.50 0.90 2.97
CA ALA A 137 -8.31 1.62 1.71
C ALA A 137 -8.25 0.67 0.49
N ASN A 138 -8.96 -0.47 0.52
CA ASN A 138 -9.08 -1.39 -0.61
C ASN A 138 -9.51 -0.67 -1.90
N TYR A 139 -10.30 0.41 -1.80
CA TYR A 139 -10.63 1.27 -2.94
C TYR A 139 -9.39 1.94 -3.56
N LEU A 140 -8.45 2.43 -2.74
CA LEU A 140 -7.16 2.96 -3.20
C LEU A 140 -6.31 1.86 -3.85
N LEU A 141 -6.20 0.70 -3.21
CA LEU A 141 -5.40 -0.41 -3.75
C LEU A 141 -6.02 -1.00 -5.04
N ALA A 142 -7.34 -1.07 -5.13
CA ALA A 142 -8.05 -1.48 -6.33
C ALA A 142 -7.87 -0.45 -7.46
N ALA A 143 -8.00 0.85 -7.16
CA ALA A 143 -7.72 1.92 -8.12
C ALA A 143 -6.27 1.89 -8.62
N LEU A 144 -5.29 1.65 -7.73
CA LEU A 144 -3.88 1.51 -8.10
C LEU A 144 -3.61 0.28 -8.97
N ARG A 145 -4.28 -0.84 -8.70
CA ARG A 145 -4.18 -2.04 -9.55
C ARG A 145 -4.81 -1.82 -10.92
N GLY A 146 -5.98 -1.16 -10.98
CA GLY A 146 -6.64 -0.78 -12.24
C GLY A 146 -5.81 0.19 -13.08
N SER A 147 -5.05 1.07 -12.43
CA SER A 147 -4.15 2.02 -13.10
C SER A 147 -2.74 1.49 -13.38
N LYS A 148 -2.37 0.27 -12.97
CA LYS A 148 -0.98 -0.21 -13.03
C LYS A 148 -0.34 -0.02 -14.40
N GLN A 149 -1.03 -0.39 -15.49
CA GLN A 149 -0.49 -0.24 -16.84
C GLN A 149 -0.30 1.23 -17.22
N LYS A 150 -1.27 2.09 -16.88
CA LYS A 150 -1.21 3.53 -17.14
C LYS A 150 -0.05 4.20 -16.37
N ILE A 151 0.14 3.82 -15.11
CA ILE A 151 1.25 4.30 -14.27
C ILE A 151 2.60 3.84 -14.82
N ILE A 152 2.73 2.58 -15.24
CA ILE A 152 3.98 2.05 -15.82
C ILE A 152 4.35 2.82 -17.08
N VAL A 153 3.39 3.03 -18.00
CA VAL A 153 3.62 3.81 -19.22
C VAL A 153 4.05 5.23 -18.88
N PHE A 154 3.34 5.89 -17.94
CA PHE A 154 3.69 7.23 -17.47
C PHE A 154 5.12 7.31 -16.91
N LEU A 155 5.49 6.40 -16.00
CA LEU A 155 6.83 6.36 -15.41
C LEU A 155 7.91 6.08 -16.47
N ALA A 156 7.64 5.22 -17.45
CA ALA A 156 8.54 4.96 -18.55
C ALA A 156 8.76 6.22 -19.41
N THR A 157 7.68 6.95 -19.73
CA THR A 157 7.77 8.23 -20.45
C THR A 157 8.57 9.28 -19.68
N VAL A 158 8.29 9.45 -18.38
CA VAL A 158 9.04 10.37 -17.51
C VAL A 158 10.52 9.98 -17.44
N SER A 159 10.82 8.69 -17.24
CA SER A 159 12.19 8.16 -17.20
C SER A 159 12.95 8.45 -18.50
N THR A 160 12.27 8.31 -19.64
CA THR A 160 12.86 8.60 -20.95
C THR A 160 13.14 10.09 -21.09
N LEU A 161 12.20 10.96 -20.73
CA LEU A 161 12.36 12.42 -20.79
C LEU A 161 13.52 12.90 -19.91
N VAL A 162 13.60 12.47 -18.65
CA VAL A 162 14.70 12.89 -17.76
C VAL A 162 16.05 12.37 -18.25
N THR A 163 16.09 11.20 -18.90
CA THR A 163 17.30 10.67 -19.53
C THR A 163 17.75 11.53 -20.70
N VAL A 164 16.81 11.91 -21.58
CA VAL A 164 17.08 12.77 -22.74
C VAL A 164 17.55 14.15 -22.28
N PHE A 165 16.77 14.84 -21.44
CA PHE A 165 17.12 16.18 -20.98
C PHE A 165 18.40 16.19 -20.11
N GLY A 166 18.58 15.19 -19.25
CA GLY A 166 19.80 15.06 -18.46
C GLY A 166 21.05 14.86 -19.31
N THR A 167 20.94 14.08 -20.40
CA THR A 167 22.04 13.89 -21.35
C THR A 167 22.32 15.16 -22.17
N LEU A 168 21.27 15.85 -22.63
CA LEU A 168 21.42 17.13 -23.33
C LEU A 168 22.13 18.16 -22.46
N MET A 169 21.75 18.28 -21.19
CA MET A 169 22.38 19.19 -20.24
C MET A 169 23.84 18.83 -19.96
N TYR A 170 24.16 17.54 -19.86
CA TYR A 170 25.54 17.09 -19.76
C TYR A 170 26.39 17.54 -20.96
N VAL A 171 25.84 17.49 -22.17
CA VAL A 171 26.55 17.91 -23.39
C VAL A 171 26.64 19.44 -23.51
N VAL A 172 25.58 20.17 -23.16
CA VAL A 172 25.50 21.63 -23.33
C VAL A 172 26.26 22.39 -22.25
N GLU A 173 26.13 21.99 -20.99
CA GLU A 173 26.75 22.70 -19.86
C GLU A 173 28.13 22.15 -19.51
N GLY A 174 28.32 20.84 -19.67
CA GLY A 174 29.57 20.15 -19.35
C GLY A 174 29.98 20.19 -17.86
N PRO A 175 31.18 19.67 -17.55
CA PRO A 175 31.68 19.59 -16.18
C PRO A 175 31.89 20.96 -15.50
N GLU A 176 32.17 22.01 -16.28
CA GLU A 176 32.46 23.37 -15.78
C GLU A 176 31.30 23.95 -14.96
N HIS A 177 30.07 23.59 -15.30
CA HIS A 177 28.86 24.05 -14.63
C HIS A 177 28.23 22.99 -13.71
N GLY A 178 29.00 21.96 -13.34
CA GLY A 178 28.58 20.93 -12.39
C GLY A 178 27.90 19.71 -13.02
N PHE A 179 27.68 19.70 -14.34
CA PHE A 179 27.17 18.53 -15.09
C PHE A 179 28.32 17.58 -15.44
N THR A 180 28.90 16.95 -14.42
CA THR A 180 30.11 16.10 -14.54
C THR A 180 29.86 14.72 -15.15
N SER A 181 28.62 14.25 -15.18
CA SER A 181 28.24 12.95 -15.74
C SER A 181 26.77 12.91 -16.12
N ILE A 182 26.39 12.00 -17.03
CA ILE A 182 24.99 11.82 -17.45
C ILE A 182 24.06 11.54 -16.25
N PRO A 183 24.37 10.64 -15.30
CA PRO A 183 23.52 10.42 -14.13
C PRO A 183 23.27 11.69 -13.30
N LYS A 184 24.26 12.60 -13.24
CA LYS A 184 24.13 13.87 -12.54
C LYS A 184 23.21 14.84 -13.29
N GLY A 185 23.27 14.85 -14.62
CA GLY A 185 22.29 15.56 -15.46
C GLY A 185 20.87 14.98 -15.33
N ILE A 186 20.73 13.65 -15.23
CA ILE A 186 19.44 12.99 -14.98
C ILE A 186 18.89 13.40 -13.60
N TYR A 187 19.73 13.41 -12.57
CA TYR A 187 19.35 13.90 -11.24
C TYR A 187 18.81 15.34 -11.31
N TRP A 188 19.53 16.25 -11.98
CA TRP A 188 19.07 17.62 -12.20
C TRP A 188 17.72 17.66 -12.94
N ALA A 189 17.55 16.84 -13.98
CA ALA A 189 16.31 16.78 -14.75
C ALA A 189 15.14 16.27 -13.90
N ILE A 190 15.35 15.27 -13.04
CA ILE A 190 14.34 14.79 -12.09
C ILE A 190 13.94 15.91 -11.12
N VAL A 191 14.91 16.57 -10.48
CA VAL A 191 14.67 17.64 -9.49
C VAL A 191 13.93 18.82 -10.11
N THR A 192 14.28 19.18 -11.35
CA THR A 192 13.64 20.28 -12.09
C THR A 192 12.24 19.90 -12.58
N LEU A 193 12.09 18.72 -13.19
CA LEU A 193 10.81 18.23 -13.72
C LEU A 193 9.77 18.01 -12.62
N THR A 194 10.21 17.54 -11.44
CA THR A 194 9.36 17.33 -10.26
C THR A 194 9.09 18.61 -9.48
N THR A 195 9.54 19.78 -9.96
CA THR A 195 9.37 21.10 -9.34
C THR A 195 9.99 21.22 -7.93
N VAL A 196 10.89 20.31 -7.55
CA VAL A 196 11.60 20.37 -6.26
C VAL A 196 12.63 21.49 -6.26
N GLY A 197 13.45 21.57 -7.31
CA GLY A 197 14.36 22.69 -7.55
C GLY A 197 15.34 22.99 -6.40
N PHE A 198 16.11 22.00 -5.94
CA PHE A 198 17.11 22.21 -4.86
C PHE A 198 18.13 23.32 -5.13
N GLY A 199 18.42 23.61 -6.40
CA GLY A 199 19.35 24.67 -6.81
C GLY A 199 20.83 24.35 -6.58
N ASP A 200 21.14 23.09 -6.27
CA ASP A 200 22.49 22.56 -6.09
C ASP A 200 23.28 22.46 -7.41
N ILE A 201 22.57 22.25 -8.53
CA ILE A 201 23.11 22.29 -9.89
C ILE A 201 22.15 23.12 -10.74
N VAL A 202 22.68 24.09 -11.48
CA VAL A 202 21.86 24.97 -12.33
C VAL A 202 22.55 25.26 -13.67
N PRO A 203 21.79 25.37 -14.77
CA PRO A 203 22.32 25.80 -16.06
C PRO A 203 22.89 27.21 -15.96
N ARG A 204 24.05 27.43 -16.57
CA ARG A 204 24.64 28.77 -16.69
C ARG A 204 24.67 29.25 -18.13
N THR A 205 24.68 28.36 -19.10
CA THR A 205 24.71 28.74 -20.52
C THR A 205 23.33 29.21 -21.00
N PRO A 206 23.26 30.15 -21.97
CA PRO A 206 21.97 30.58 -22.54
C PRO A 206 21.17 29.41 -23.14
N ILE A 207 21.85 28.47 -23.81
CA ILE A 207 21.21 27.29 -24.40
C ILE A 207 20.65 26.37 -23.30
N GLY A 208 21.42 26.12 -22.24
CA GLY A 208 20.97 25.33 -21.10
C GLY A 208 19.79 25.97 -20.37
N GLN A 209 19.74 27.31 -20.27
CA GLN A 209 18.59 28.02 -19.69
C GLN A 209 17.33 27.89 -20.54
N ILE A 210 17.43 27.94 -21.87
CA ILE A 210 16.31 27.69 -22.79
C ILE A 210 15.80 26.26 -22.62
N LEU A 211 16.71 25.27 -22.64
CA LEU A 211 16.35 23.87 -22.42
C LEU A 211 15.68 23.66 -21.06
N SER A 212 16.17 24.32 -20.03
CA SER A 212 15.62 24.22 -18.68
C SER A 212 14.23 24.83 -18.58
N SER A 213 13.98 25.94 -19.28
CA SER A 213 12.66 26.54 -19.37
C SER A 213 11.65 25.56 -20.00
N LEU A 214 12.06 24.84 -21.05
CA LEU A 214 11.23 23.81 -21.66
C LEU A 214 10.96 22.63 -20.70
N VAL A 215 11.97 22.18 -19.95
CA VAL A 215 11.82 21.14 -18.93
C VAL A 215 10.83 21.57 -17.84
N MET A 216 10.93 22.82 -17.36
CA MET A 216 10.02 23.34 -16.34
C MET A 216 8.55 23.36 -16.79
N ILE A 217 8.28 23.82 -18.03
CA ILE A 217 6.93 23.81 -18.61
C ILE A 217 6.41 22.37 -18.77
N THR A 218 7.28 21.46 -19.22
CA THR A 218 6.95 20.04 -19.37
C THR A 218 6.63 19.40 -18.01
N GLY A 219 7.39 19.75 -16.97
CA GLY A 219 7.19 19.27 -15.60
C GLY A 219 5.81 19.61 -15.04
N TYR A 220 5.36 20.85 -15.20
CA TYR A 220 4.01 21.27 -14.84
C TYR A 220 2.92 20.40 -15.48
N SER A 221 3.08 20.07 -16.77
CA SER A 221 2.13 19.23 -17.50
C SER A 221 2.13 17.78 -17.00
N ILE A 222 3.30 17.25 -16.64
CA ILE A 222 3.48 15.86 -16.21
C ILE A 222 2.88 15.60 -14.83
N ILE A 223 2.92 16.55 -13.90
CA ILE A 223 2.36 16.39 -12.54
C ILE A 223 0.83 16.16 -12.55
N ALA A 224 0.12 16.72 -13.53
CA ALA A 224 -1.32 16.55 -13.66
C ALA A 224 -1.74 15.11 -14.04
N VAL A 225 -0.90 14.40 -14.79
CA VAL A 225 -1.21 13.06 -15.34
C VAL A 225 -1.44 12.00 -14.25
N PRO A 226 -0.53 11.75 -13.28
CA PRO A 226 -0.73 10.72 -12.26
C PRO A 226 -1.92 11.07 -11.36
N THR A 227 -2.11 12.35 -11.04
CA THR A 227 -3.27 12.85 -10.29
C THR A 227 -4.57 12.56 -11.03
N GLY A 228 -4.62 12.82 -12.34
CA GLY A 228 -5.79 12.55 -13.19
C GLY A 228 -6.09 11.06 -13.34
N ILE A 229 -5.07 10.24 -13.60
CA ILE A 229 -5.20 8.77 -13.66
C ILE A 229 -5.75 8.25 -12.33
N PHE A 230 -5.15 8.67 -11.22
CA PHE A 230 -5.54 8.22 -9.89
C PHE A 230 -6.96 8.66 -9.52
N THR A 231 -7.32 9.91 -9.81
CA THR A 231 -8.66 10.45 -9.53
C THR A 231 -9.74 9.74 -10.35
N ALA A 232 -9.49 9.48 -11.64
CA ALA A 232 -10.43 8.75 -12.49
C ALA A 232 -10.65 7.32 -12.00
N GLU A 233 -9.58 6.65 -11.58
CA GLU A 233 -9.65 5.25 -11.11
C GLU A 233 -10.26 5.15 -9.72
N LEU A 234 -9.99 6.12 -8.84
CA LEU A 234 -10.68 6.22 -7.56
C LEU A 234 -12.18 6.49 -7.76
N ALA A 235 -12.54 7.39 -8.68
CA ALA A 235 -13.94 7.64 -9.02
C ALA A 235 -14.62 6.39 -9.59
N ASN A 236 -13.93 5.61 -10.43
CA ASN A 236 -14.44 4.33 -10.94
C ASN A 236 -14.59 3.30 -9.81
N ALA A 237 -13.60 3.17 -8.92
CA ALA A 237 -13.65 2.26 -7.79
C ALA A 237 -14.76 2.63 -6.77
N MET A 238 -15.05 3.93 -6.63
CA MET A 238 -16.12 4.43 -5.77
C MET A 238 -17.52 4.32 -6.39
N ARG A 239 -17.64 4.23 -7.72
CA ARG A 239 -18.94 4.08 -8.42
C ARG A 239 -19.61 2.73 -8.19
N GLY A 240 -18.95 1.79 -7.49
CA GLY A 240 -19.47 0.46 -7.18
C GLY A 240 -19.52 -0.44 -8.41
N ASP A 241 -19.42 -1.76 -8.19
CA ASP A 241 -19.64 -2.73 -9.28
C ASP A 241 -21.06 -2.55 -9.81
N GLN A 242 -21.18 -2.21 -11.09
CA GLN A 242 -22.46 -2.25 -11.77
C GLN A 242 -22.94 -3.69 -11.83
N LEU A 243 -24.22 -3.92 -11.56
CA LEU A 243 -24.83 -5.23 -11.74
C LEU A 243 -24.80 -5.55 -13.24
N GLN A 244 -23.90 -6.45 -13.64
CA GLN A 244 -23.84 -7.00 -14.99
C GLN A 244 -24.83 -8.16 -15.10
N HIS A 245 -26.04 -7.85 -15.55
CA HIS A 245 -27.10 -8.81 -15.81
C HIS A 245 -27.90 -8.32 -17.01
N ASP A 246 -28.08 -9.19 -18.01
CA ASP A 246 -28.84 -8.82 -19.19
C ASP A 246 -30.33 -8.73 -18.86
N CYS A 247 -30.91 -7.56 -19.10
CA CYS A 247 -32.34 -7.39 -18.99
C CYS A 247 -33.05 -8.28 -20.03
N PRO A 248 -33.98 -9.17 -19.63
CA PRO A 248 -34.60 -10.14 -20.52
C PRO A 248 -35.47 -9.51 -21.63
N VAL A 249 -35.82 -8.23 -21.50
CA VAL A 249 -36.69 -7.52 -22.46
C VAL A 249 -35.88 -6.61 -23.39
N CYS A 250 -35.02 -5.76 -22.83
CA CYS A 250 -34.36 -4.70 -23.60
C CYS A 250 -32.87 -4.94 -23.85
N ALA A 251 -32.34 -6.08 -23.41
CA ALA A 251 -30.93 -6.48 -23.55
C ALA A 251 -29.92 -5.45 -23.03
N LYS A 252 -30.32 -4.56 -22.12
CA LYS A 252 -29.39 -3.70 -21.38
C LYS A 252 -28.61 -4.61 -20.42
N ASN A 253 -27.28 -4.51 -20.44
CA ASN A 253 -26.38 -5.40 -19.72
C ASN A 253 -25.80 -4.81 -18.42
N ALA A 254 -26.09 -3.54 -18.11
CA ALA A 254 -25.50 -2.83 -16.98
C ALA A 254 -26.55 -2.07 -16.17
N HIS A 255 -26.57 -2.32 -14.86
CA HIS A 255 -27.54 -1.78 -13.91
C HIS A 255 -26.87 -1.22 -12.65
N GLU A 256 -27.58 -0.35 -11.93
CA GLU A 256 -27.13 0.18 -10.64
C GLU A 256 -26.90 -0.97 -9.63
N PRO A 257 -25.95 -0.82 -8.70
CA PRO A 257 -25.73 -1.80 -7.65
C PRO A 257 -27.02 -2.00 -6.84
N ASN A 258 -27.52 -3.24 -6.80
CA ASN A 258 -28.80 -3.65 -6.19
C ASN A 258 -30.08 -3.27 -6.95
N ALA A 259 -30.01 -2.96 -8.25
CA ALA A 259 -31.20 -2.78 -9.06
C ALA A 259 -32.04 -4.07 -9.13
N ALA A 260 -33.31 -4.01 -8.70
CA ALA A 260 -34.29 -5.08 -8.91
C ALA A 260 -34.98 -4.98 -10.29
N PHE A 261 -34.99 -3.76 -10.86
CA PHE A 261 -35.68 -3.43 -12.11
C PHE A 261 -34.73 -2.71 -13.07
N CYS A 262 -34.98 -2.88 -14.37
CA CYS A 262 -34.19 -2.25 -15.42
C CYS A 262 -34.50 -0.75 -15.52
N SER A 263 -33.49 0.11 -15.40
CA SER A 263 -33.66 1.57 -15.50
C SER A 263 -34.09 2.08 -16.89
N ARG A 264 -34.01 1.25 -17.94
CA ARG A 264 -34.42 1.62 -19.31
C ARG A 264 -35.87 1.24 -19.63
N CYS A 265 -36.32 0.06 -19.19
CA CYS A 265 -37.64 -0.47 -19.57
C CYS A 265 -38.54 -0.83 -18.37
N GLY A 266 -38.05 -0.70 -17.14
CA GLY A 266 -38.81 -1.01 -15.93
C GLY A 266 -39.00 -2.51 -15.64
N ASN A 267 -38.56 -3.43 -16.49
CA ASN A 267 -38.76 -4.86 -16.28
C ASN A 267 -37.92 -5.40 -15.11
N ALA A 268 -38.45 -6.38 -14.37
CA ALA A 268 -37.71 -7.08 -13.33
C ALA A 268 -36.46 -7.76 -13.92
N LEU A 269 -35.32 -7.61 -13.23
CA LEU A 269 -34.05 -8.22 -13.65
C LEU A 269 -34.00 -9.68 -13.20
N PHE A 270 -34.51 -9.97 -12.01
CA PHE A 270 -34.55 -11.33 -11.46
C PHE A 270 -35.97 -11.88 -11.46
N PRO A 271 -36.20 -13.12 -11.93
CA PRO A 271 -37.49 -13.78 -11.78
C PRO A 271 -37.80 -13.98 -10.28
N LYS A 272 -39.06 -13.75 -9.88
CA LYS A 272 -39.50 -14.00 -8.49
C LYS A 272 -39.33 -15.48 -8.19
N LEU A 273 -38.71 -15.81 -7.05
CA LEU A 273 -38.42 -17.17 -6.58
C LEU A 273 -39.65 -18.11 -6.43
N GLY A 274 -40.87 -17.65 -6.75
CA GLY A 274 -42.09 -18.46 -6.77
C GLY A 274 -42.54 -18.94 -8.16
N ALA A 275 -41.85 -18.57 -9.24
CA ALA A 275 -42.23 -18.91 -10.62
C ALA A 275 -41.50 -20.14 -11.20
N ILE A 276 -40.89 -20.97 -10.34
CA ILE A 276 -40.25 -22.25 -10.75
C ILE A 276 -41.22 -23.44 -10.60
N ALA A 277 -42.52 -23.18 -10.42
CA ALA A 277 -43.56 -24.18 -10.53
C ALA A 277 -44.14 -24.15 -11.95
N GLY A 278 -43.43 -24.74 -12.91
CA GLY A 278 -44.03 -25.15 -14.18
C GLY A 278 -44.86 -26.42 -13.99
N PRO A 279 -45.95 -26.62 -14.74
CA PRO A 279 -46.84 -27.76 -14.56
C PRO A 279 -46.15 -29.05 -14.98
N ALA A 280 -46.46 -30.11 -14.24
CA ALA A 280 -46.16 -31.48 -14.60
C ALA A 280 -46.77 -31.85 -15.97
N ASN A 281 -46.13 -32.84 -16.62
CA ASN A 281 -46.60 -33.68 -17.73
C ASN A 281 -46.15 -33.30 -19.14
N ALA A 282 -45.07 -33.97 -19.57
CA ALA A 282 -44.98 -34.52 -20.93
C ALA A 282 -44.13 -35.80 -20.85
N GLU A 283 -44.79 -36.95 -20.89
CA GLU A 283 -44.16 -38.26 -21.12
C GLU A 283 -43.44 -38.25 -22.47
N PRO A 284 -42.26 -38.90 -22.60
CA PRO A 284 -41.66 -39.14 -23.90
C PRO A 284 -42.38 -40.32 -24.57
N ASP A 285 -43.10 -40.02 -25.65
CA ASP A 285 -43.66 -41.03 -26.55
C ASP A 285 -42.50 -41.77 -27.27
N ILE A 286 -42.40 -43.07 -27.01
CA ILE A 286 -41.47 -43.99 -27.67
C ILE A 286 -42.29 -44.72 -28.74
N SER A 287 -42.21 -44.27 -29.99
CA SER A 287 -42.50 -45.14 -31.14
C SER A 287 -41.87 -44.64 -32.44
N THR A 288 -41.08 -45.54 -33.04
CA THR A 288 -40.56 -45.65 -34.43
C THR A 288 -39.54 -44.63 -34.92
#